data_AF-A0A1C5X745-F1
#
_entry.id   AF-A0A1C5X745-F1
#
_cell.length_a   1.000
_cell.length_b   1.000
_cell.length_c   1.000
_cell.angle_alpha   90.00
_cell.angle_beta   90.00
_cell.angle_gamma   90.00
#
_symmetry.space_group_name_H-M   'P 1'
#
loop_
_entity.id
_entity.type
_entity.pdbx_description
1 polymer ?
#
loop_
_entity_poly.entity_id
_entity_poly.type
_entity_poly.pdbx_seq_one_letter_code
_entity_poly.pdbx_strand_id
1 'polypeptide(L)' 'MDNTERISRLYDLMDEQLSEINDNPVYEQYRSRSISNYAQAIKTLMEVDKNERQVGNTYSCKK' A
#
# COMPACT_ATOMS: atom_id res chain seq x y z
N MET A 1 3.36 -14.39 4.10
CA MET A 1 3.97 -13.12 3.69
C MET A 1 3.34 -12.06 4.57
N ASP A 2 4.13 -11.38 5.39
CA ASP A 2 3.62 -10.40 6.36
C ASP A 2 3.07 -9.15 5.67
N ASN A 3 2.06 -8.49 6.25
CA ASN A 3 1.49 -7.26 5.69
C ASN A 3 2.54 -6.14 5.64
N THR A 4 3.47 -6.12 6.60
CA THR A 4 4.62 -5.20 6.60
C THR A 4 5.49 -5.37 5.36
N GLU A 5 5.85 -6.61 5.03
CA GLU A 5 6.69 -6.91 3.85
C GLU A 5 5.99 -6.52 2.55
N ARG A 6 4.67 -6.72 2.48
CA ARG A 6 3.84 -6.28 1.34
C ARG A 6 3.79 -4.75 1.21
N ILE A 7 3.62 -4.05 2.31
CA ILE A 7 3.60 -2.57 2.35
C ILE A 7 4.97 -2.01 1.93
N SER A 8 6.07 -2.57 2.44
CA SER A 8 7.42 -2.16 2.05
C SER A 8 7.65 -2.30 0.54
N ARG A 9 7.27 -3.43 -0.07
CA ARG A 9 7.39 -3.60 -1.52
C ARG A 9 6.55 -2.58 -2.32
N LEU A 10 5.37 -2.21 -1.83
CA LEU A 10 4.55 -1.19 -2.48
C LEU A 10 5.19 0.21 -2.38
N TYR A 11 5.92 0.51 -1.30
CA TYR A 11 6.74 1.72 -1.22
C TYR A 11 7.90 1.70 -2.21
N ASP A 12 8.62 0.58 -2.32
CA ASP A 12 9.73 0.45 -3.29
C ASP A 12 9.25 0.67 -4.74
N LEU A 13 8.09 0.11 -5.10
CA LEU A 13 7.49 0.31 -6.42
C LEU A 13 7.03 1.75 -6.67
N MET A 14 6.53 2.45 -5.63
CA MET A 14 6.23 3.87 -5.77
C MET A 14 7.49 4.70 -5.97
N ASP A 15 8.57 4.38 -5.26
CA ASP A 15 9.84 5.11 -5.36
C ASP A 15 10.47 4.92 -6.75
N GLU A 16 10.46 3.69 -7.28
CA GLU A 16 10.88 3.40 -8.65
C GLU A 16 10.10 4.25 -9.66
N GLN A 17 8.76 4.21 -9.59
CA GLN A 17 7.91 5.05 -10.44
C GLN A 17 8.19 6.53 -10.24
N LEU A 18 8.51 6.99 -9.04
CA LEU A 18 8.80 8.40 -8.76
C LEU A 18 10.16 8.86 -9.29
N SER A 19 11.14 7.97 -9.33
CA SER A 19 12.49 8.22 -9.81
C SER A 19 12.58 8.37 -11.33
N GLU A 20 11.62 7.79 -12.06
CA GLU A 20 11.58 7.86 -13.52
C GLU A 20 11.12 9.25 -13.99
N ILE A 21 12.01 9.93 -14.73
CA ILE A 21 11.69 11.18 -15.43
C ILE A 21 11.44 10.84 -16.90
N ASN A 22 10.25 11.16 -17.40
CA ASN A 22 9.84 10.91 -18.77
C ASN A 22 8.98 12.08 -19.26
N ASP A 23 9.35 12.68 -20.39
CA ASP A 23 8.65 13.82 -20.98
C ASP A 23 7.42 13.42 -21.83
N ASN A 24 7.10 12.13 -21.89
CA ASN A 24 5.90 11.64 -22.58
C ASN A 24 4.66 11.83 -21.70
N PRO A 25 3.71 12.72 -22.07
CA PRO A 25 2.51 12.98 -21.26
C PRO A 25 1.62 11.74 -21.08
N VAL A 26 1.65 10.80 -22.02
CA VAL A 26 0.92 9.52 -21.88
C VAL A 26 1.55 8.68 -20.77
N TYR A 27 2.88 8.64 -20.70
CA TYR A 27 3.61 7.91 -19.66
C TYR A 27 3.34 8.50 -18.27
N GLU A 28 3.33 9.84 -18.17
CA GLU A 28 3.04 10.55 -16.92
C GLU A 28 1.65 10.19 -16.37
N GLN A 29 0.63 10.08 -17.23
CA GLN A 29 -0.71 9.65 -16.84
C GLN A 29 -0.74 8.22 -16.30
N TYR A 30 -0.07 7.27 -16.98
CA TYR A 30 0.01 5.88 -16.51
C TYR A 30 0.77 5.77 -15.19
N ARG A 31 1.85 6.51 -15.04
CA ARG A 31 2.64 6.59 -13.80
C ARG A 31 1.81 7.14 -12.65
N SER A 32 1.12 8.26 -12.85
CA SER A 32 0.24 8.88 -11.84
C SER A 32 -0.86 7.91 -11.36
N ARG A 33 -1.46 7.16 -12.31
CA ARG A 33 -2.44 6.12 -11.99
C ARG A 33 -1.83 4.96 -11.20
N SER A 34 -0.62 4.52 -11.56
CA SER A 34 0.09 3.45 -10.87
C SER A 34 0.42 3.83 -9.43
N ILE A 35 0.96 5.03 -9.21
CA ILE A 35 1.22 5.57 -7.86
C ILE A 35 -0.06 5.63 -7.02
N SER A 36 -1.16 6.10 -7.60
CA SER A 36 -2.45 6.15 -6.92
C SER A 36 -2.96 4.77 -6.51
N ASN A 37 -2.78 3.75 -7.37
CA ASN A 37 -3.15 2.38 -7.08
C ASN A 37 -2.29 1.79 -5.93
N TYR A 38 -0.98 2.03 -5.93
CA TYR A 38 -0.09 1.59 -4.85
C TYR A 38 -0.46 2.24 -3.51
N ALA A 39 -0.73 3.54 -3.49
CA ALA A 39 -1.17 4.24 -2.29
C ALA A 39 -2.50 3.69 -1.73
N GLN A 40 -3.46 3.38 -2.61
CA GLN A 40 -4.71 2.74 -2.21
C GLN A 40 -4.48 1.34 -1.63
N ALA A 41 -3.63 0.53 -2.27
CA ALA A 41 -3.30 -0.81 -1.78
C ALA A 41 -2.65 -0.77 -0.39
N ILE A 42 -1.72 0.16 -0.16
CA ILE A 42 -1.11 0.37 1.17
C ILE A 42 -2.17 0.73 2.20
N LYS A 43 -3.05 1.69 1.88
CA LYS A 43 -4.15 2.08 2.78
C LYS A 43 -5.01 0.88 3.15
N THR A 44 -5.43 0.07 2.18
CA THR A 44 -6.24 -1.13 2.43
C THR A 44 -5.50 -2.14 3.30
N LEU A 45 -4.21 -2.39 3.06
CA LEU A 45 -3.42 -3.31 3.89
C LEU A 45 -3.27 -2.81 5.33
N MET A 46 -3.08 -1.51 5.53
CA MET A 46 -3.03 -0.91 6.87
C MET A 46 -4.37 -1.00 7.60
N GLU A 47 -5.50 -0.82 6.88
CA GLU A 47 -6.84 -0.96 7.44
C GLU A 47 -7.16 -2.40 7.82
N VAL A 48 -6.79 -3.37 6.98
CA VAL A 48 -6.92 -4.81 7.29
C VAL A 48 -6.12 -5.15 8.54
N ASP A 49 -4.84 -4.77 8.60
CA ASP A 49 -3.98 -5.04 9.74
C ASP A 49 -4.50 -4.40 11.05
N LYS A 50 -5.03 -3.18 10.96
CA LYS A 50 -5.68 -2.51 12.10
C LYS A 50 -6.96 -3.22 12.55
N ASN A 51 -7.73 -3.77 11.62
CA ASN A 51 -8.95 -4.52 11.93
C ASN A 51 -8.63 -5.90 12.52
N GLU A 52 -7.65 -6.63 11.99
CA GLU A 52 -7.20 -7.91 12.56
C GLU A 52 -6.71 -7.74 14.00
N ARG A 53 -5.95 -6.68 14.28
CA ARG A 53 -5.53 -6.34 15.66
C ARG A 53 -6.70 -5.99 16.58
N GLN A 54 -7.74 -5.30 16.10
CA GLN A 54 -8.93 -4.97 16.89
C GLN A 54 -9.83 -6.19 17.15
N VAL A 55 -9.97 -7.08 16.17
CA VAL A 55 -10.74 -8.33 16.28
C VAL A 55 -10.04 -9.30 17.25
N GLY A 56 -8.71 -9.43 17.18
CA GLY A 56 -7.95 -10.22 18.15
C GLY A 56 -8.11 -9.72 19.60
N ASN A 57 -8.21 -8.41 19.81
CA ASN A 57 -8.37 -7.81 21.13
C ASN A 57 -9.79 -7.99 21.70
N THR A 58 -10.82 -8.07 20.84
CA THR A 58 -12.21 -8.27 21.29
C THR A 58 -12.49 -9.72 21.74
N TYR A 59 -11.74 -10.70 21.25
CA TYR A 59 -11.84 -12.10 21.72
C TYR A 59 -11.03 -12.38 23.01
N SER A 60 -10.11 -11.49 23.41
CA SER A 60 -9.34 -11.66 24.65
C SER A 60 -10.10 -11.23 25.92
N CYS A 61 -11.21 -10.49 25.79
CA CYS A 61 -11.97 -9.92 26.92
C CYS A 61 -13.18 -10.77 27.36
N LYS A 62 -13.30 -12.03 26.90
CA LYS A 62 -14.39 -12.95 27.27
C LYS A 62 -13.90 -14.28 27.88
N LYS A 63 -12.85 -14.24 28.71
CA LYS A 63 -12.42 -15.41 29.50
C LYS A 63 -12.31 -15.07 30.98
#